data_AF-A0A920GHB7-F1
#
_entry.id   AF-A0A920GHB7-F1
#
_cell.length_a   1.000
_cell.length_b   1.000
_cell.length_c   1.000
_cell.angle_alpha   90.00
_cell.angle_beta   90.00
_cell.angle_gamma   90.00
#
_symmetry.space_group_name_H-M   'P 1'
#
loop_
_entity.id
_entity.type
_entity.pdbx_description
1 polymer ?
#
loop_
_entity_poly.entity_id
_entity_poly.type
_entity_poly.pdbx_seq_one_letter_code
_entity_poly.pdbx_strand_id
1 'polypeptide(L)' 'MVKIVEAGIELYGCAAYNNELDQAVNFLNKISKYISKIISQPISLHEVPYYYEKLLKNEVEDVKVIIKP' A
#
# COMPACT_ATOMS: atom_id res chain seq x y z
N MET A 1 22.67 -22.79 -34.02
CA MET A 1 22.66 -23.51 -32.73
C MET A 1 22.03 -22.55 -31.71
N VAL A 2 20.75 -22.74 -31.38
CA VAL A 2 20.04 -21.85 -30.44
C VAL A 2 20.20 -22.45 -29.05
N LYS A 3 20.93 -21.76 -28.18
CA LYS A 3 21.09 -22.15 -26.78
C LYS A 3 19.93 -21.51 -26.01
N ILE A 4 18.91 -22.29 -25.68
CA ILE A 4 17.89 -21.86 -24.73
C ILE A 4 18.60 -21.80 -23.37
N VAL A 5 18.82 -20.59 -22.87
CA VAL A 5 19.30 -20.37 -21.51
C VAL A 5 18.02 -20.28 -20.68
N GLU A 6 17.68 -21.35 -19.95
CA GLU A 6 16.61 -21.29 -18.96
C GLU A 6 17.00 -20.23 -17.92
N ALA A 7 16.45 -19.03 -18.06
CA ALA A 7 16.45 -18.07 -16.97
C ALA A 7 15.51 -18.64 -15.91
N GLY A 8 16.06 -19.27 -14.87
CA GLY A 8 15.27 -19.76 -13.75
C GLY A 8 14.50 -18.59 -13.13
N ILE A 9 13.18 -18.57 -13.32
CA ILE A 9 12.30 -17.61 -12.66
C ILE A 9 11.86 -18.24 -11.34
N GLU A 10 12.21 -17.60 -10.24
CA GLU A 10 11.78 -17.99 -8.90
C GLU A 10 10.58 -17.15 -8.46
N LEU A 11 9.56 -17.81 -7.93
CA LEU A 11 8.37 -17.17 -7.39
C LEU A 11 8.43 -17.18 -5.86
N TYR A 12 8.44 -16.00 -5.26
CA TYR A 12 8.44 -15.82 -3.81
C TYR A 12 7.07 -15.35 -3.34
N GLY A 13 6.45 -16.13 -2.45
CA GLY A 13 5.26 -15.68 -1.74
C GLY A 13 5.64 -14.61 -0.70
N CYS A 14 4.99 -13.45 -0.76
CA CYS A 14 5.16 -12.40 0.24
C CYS A 14 4.00 -12.49 1.25
N ALA A 15 4.31 -12.80 2.50
CA ALA A 15 3.36 -12.76 3.61
C ALA A 15 3.58 -11.46 4.39
N ALA A 16 2.51 -10.74 4.71
CA ALA A 16 2.58 -9.35 5.20
C ALA A 16 3.18 -9.16 6.61
N TYR A 17 3.60 -10.21 7.31
CA TYR A 17 3.90 -10.15 8.75
C TYR A 17 5.04 -11.07 9.20
N ASN A 18 6.15 -11.16 8.47
CA ASN A 18 7.29 -11.99 8.88
C ASN A 18 8.24 -11.25 9.86
N ASN A 19 7.73 -10.80 11.01
CA ASN A 19 8.48 -10.02 12.01
C ASN A 19 9.15 -8.74 11.45
N GLU A 20 8.65 -8.21 10.33
CA GLU A 20 9.22 -7.04 9.65
C GLU A 20 8.73 -5.70 10.22
N LEU A 21 7.84 -5.72 11.22
CA LEU A 21 7.22 -4.51 11.76
C LEU A 21 8.26 -3.49 12.26
N ASP A 22 9.24 -3.95 13.03
CA ASP A 22 10.31 -3.08 13.54
C ASP A 22 11.15 -2.48 12.40
N GLN A 23 11.40 -3.27 11.35
CA GLN A 23 12.10 -2.79 10.17
C GLN A 23 11.25 -1.75 9.43
N ALA A 24 9.96 -2.01 9.24
CA ALA A 24 9.02 -1.10 8.60
C ALA A 24 8.95 0.25 9.34
N VAL A 25 8.88 0.23 10.68
CA VAL A 25 8.91 1.45 11.50
C VAL A 25 10.19 2.26 11.29
N ASN A 26 11.35 1.60 11.26
CA ASN A 26 12.63 2.25 10.97
C ASN A 26 12.66 2.84 9.55
N PHE A 27 12.02 2.19 8.58
CA PHE A 27 11.90 2.68 7.21
C PHE A 27 10.95 3.88 7.10
N LEU A 28 9.84 3.93 7.86
CA LEU A 28 8.86 5.02 7.82
C LEU A 28 9.53 6.40 7.99
N ASN A 29 10.50 6.52 8.88
CA ASN A 29 11.24 7.78 9.08
C ASN A 29 11.96 8.25 7.80
N LYS A 30 12.51 7.32 7.03
CA LYS A 30 13.23 7.61 5.78
C LYS A 30 12.28 8.00 4.64
N ILE A 31 11.05 7.49 4.66
CA ILE A 31 10.07 7.68 3.57
C ILE A 31 8.94 8.65 3.90
N SER A 32 8.89 9.18 5.14
CA SER A 32 7.83 10.06 5.65
C SER A 32 7.46 11.21 4.71
N LYS A 33 8.47 11.88 4.13
CA LYS A 33 8.30 12.99 3.17
C LYS A 33 7.61 12.60 1.85
N TYR A 34 7.63 11.31 1.50
CA TYR A 34 6.99 10.78 0.29
C TYR A 34 5.61 10.21 0.62
N ILE A 35 5.44 9.63 1.81
CA ILE A 35 4.16 9.07 2.27
C ILE A 35 3.06 10.13 2.27
N SER A 36 3.37 11.37 2.63
CA SER A 36 2.38 12.47 2.64
C SER A 36 1.80 12.78 1.26
N LYS A 37 2.43 12.34 0.16
CA LYS A 37 1.90 12.47 -1.20
C LYS A 37 0.95 11.34 -1.61
N ILE A 38 0.93 10.26 -0.82
CA ILE A 38 0.16 9.04 -1.08
C ILE A 38 -1.07 8.99 -0.18
N ILE A 39 -0.94 9.55 1.03
CA ILE A 39 -2.06 9.71 1.96
C ILE A 39 -2.94 10.86 1.47
N SER A 40 -4.21 10.57 1.26
CA SER A 40 -5.24 11.55 0.92
C SER A 40 -5.71 12.35 2.13
N GLN A 41 -6.59 13.32 1.89
CA GLN A 41 -7.18 14.09 2.98
C GLN A 41 -7.87 13.13 3.98
N PRO A 42 -7.58 13.23 5.28
CA PRO A 42 -8.19 12.35 6.26
C PRO A 42 -9.70 12.53 6.30
N ILE A 43 -10.42 11.42 6.40
CA ILE A 43 -11.87 11.41 6.61
C ILE A 43 -12.18 11.18 8.08
N SER A 44 -13.36 11.58 8.51
CA SER A 44 -13.91 11.25 9.81
C SER A 44 -14.55 9.86 9.83
N LEU A 45 -14.82 9.33 11.03
CA LEU A 45 -15.44 8.02 11.20
C LEU A 45 -16.84 7.91 10.55
N HIS A 46 -17.62 8.99 10.53
CA HIS A 46 -18.98 8.97 9.98
C HIS A 46 -19.00 8.96 8.44
N GLU A 47 -17.91 9.38 7.80
CA GLU A 47 -17.76 9.38 6.34
C GLU A 47 -17.36 8.02 5.77
N VAL A 48 -16.93 7.07 6.62
CA VAL A 48 -16.43 5.76 6.21
C VAL A 48 -17.41 5.00 5.31
N PRO A 49 -18.72 4.87 5.64
CA PRO A 49 -19.65 4.14 4.77
C PRO A 49 -19.76 4.74 3.37
N TYR A 50 -19.88 6.06 3.29
CA TYR A 50 -19.96 6.80 2.02
C TYR A 50 -18.68 6.64 1.19
N TYR A 51 -17.52 6.64 1.85
CA TYR A 51 -16.24 6.48 1.17
C TYR A 51 -16.09 5.07 0.58
N TYR A 52 -16.57 4.03 1.26
CA TYR A 52 -16.62 2.67 0.69
C TYR A 52 -17.51 2.59 -0.54
N GLU A 53 -18.66 3.27 -0.56
CA GLU A 53 -19.51 3.30 -1.76
C GLU A 53 -18.80 3.92 -2.96
N LYS A 54 -18.05 5.01 -2.75
CA LYS A 54 -17.20 5.60 -3.80
C LYS A 54 -16.13 4.65 -4.29
N LEU A 55 -15.45 3.95 -3.37
CA LEU A 55 -14.41 2.98 -3.69
C LEU A 55 -14.96 1.87 -4.60
N LEU A 56 -16.13 1.32 -4.27
CA LEU A 56 -16.79 0.27 -5.06
C LEU A 56 -17.18 0.74 -6.46
N LYS A 57 -17.40 2.04 -6.65
CA LYS A 57 -17.70 2.66 -7.94
C LYS A 57 -16.45 3.11 -8.72
N ASN A 58 -15.25 2.88 -8.18
CA ASN A 58 -13.98 3.39 -8.70
C ASN A 58 -13.93 4.93 -8.84
N GLU A 59 -14.64 5.64 -7.94
CA GLU A 59 -14.69 7.11 -7.90
C GLU A 59 -13.62 7.71 -6.97
N VAL A 60 -12.65 6.91 -6.56
CA VAL A 60 -11.59 7.29 -5.63
C VAL A 60 -10.27 7.36 -6.39
N GLU A 61 -9.68 8.55 -6.45
CA GLU A 61 -8.33 8.76 -7.01
C GLU A 61 -7.23 8.60 -5.94
N ASP A 62 -7.63 8.51 -4.68
CA ASP A 62 -6.73 8.43 -3.54
C ASP A 62 -6.10 7.04 -3.40
N VAL A 63 -4.77 7.00 -3.22
CA VAL A 63 -4.03 5.74 -3.03
C VAL A 63 -4.23 5.17 -1.62
N LYS A 64 -4.30 6.04 -0.61
CA LYS A 64 -4.50 5.62 0.79
C LYS A 64 -5.23 6.69 1.61
N VAL A 65 -6.32 6.30 2.26
CA VAL A 65 -7.09 7.17 3.16
C VAL A 65 -6.73 6.89 4.61
N ILE A 66 -6.67 7.94 5.43
CA ILE A 66 -6.58 7.83 6.88
C ILE A 66 -7.90 8.27 7.50
N ILE A 67 -8.41 7.48 8.44
CA ILE A 67 -9.55 7.83 9.27
C ILE A 67 -9.03 8.53 10.52
N LYS A 68 -9.48 9.74 10.78
CA LYS A 68 -9.22 10.44 12.04
C LYS A 68 -10.42 10.25 12.99
N PRO A 69 -10.18 9.98 14.29
CA PRO A 69 -11.22 9.94 15.30
C PRO A 69 -12.00 11.24 15.39
#